data_AF-A0A7C8YWK3-F1
#
_entry.id   AF-A0A7C8YWK3-F1
#
_cell.length_a   1.000
_cell.length_b   1.000
_cell.length_c   1.000
_cell.angle_alpha   90.00
_cell.angle_beta   90.00
_cell.angle_gamma   90.00
#
_symmetry.space_group_name_H-M   'P 1'
#
loop_
_entity.id
_entity.type
_entity.pdbx_description
1 polymer ?
#
loop_
_entity_poly.entity_id
_entity_poly.type
_entity_poly.pdbx_seq_one_letter_code
_entity_poly.pdbx_strand_id
1 'polypeptide(L)'
;MAKKQHIAIYTTASLPWLTGTAVNPLFRACYLAKDGERKVTLVIPWLSLKDQGLVYPDNIRFNSALEQEAYVRKWLEDRTRFISRFDIKFYPGRFAVDKRSILPVGDITEIIPDEEADIAVLEEPEHLTWYHHGKRWKKKFRYVIGIVHTNYLEYVKREKNAAEALLLKYVNSWLVSIYCHKPLRISRDQSYAMFMESTLNFWRLARKRKK
;
A
#
# COMPACT_ATOMS: atom_id res chain seq x y z
N MET A 1 10.94 17.53 22.62
CA MET A 1 10.44 17.74 21.24
C MET A 1 9.10 17.03 21.10
N ALA A 2 8.09 17.64 20.47
CA ALA A 2 6.80 16.98 20.26
C ALA A 2 6.96 15.76 19.35
N LYS A 3 6.28 14.65 19.68
CA LYS A 3 6.29 13.42 18.88
C LYS A 3 5.76 13.70 17.48
N LYS A 4 6.58 13.46 16.45
CA LYS A 4 6.14 13.59 15.05
C LYS A 4 5.03 12.58 14.77
N GLN A 5 4.02 13.01 14.01
CA GLN A 5 2.98 12.12 13.49
C GLN A 5 3.63 11.09 12.57
N HIS A 6 3.32 9.82 12.79
CA HIS A 6 3.83 8.71 12.00
C HIS A 6 2.76 8.21 11.02
N ILE A 7 3.13 8.10 9.74
CA ILE A 7 2.29 7.56 8.68
C ILE A 7 2.97 6.31 8.12
N ALA A 8 2.36 5.15 8.37
CA ALA A 8 2.77 3.88 7.78
C ALA A 8 1.92 3.59 6.54
N ILE A 9 2.55 3.40 5.39
CA ILE A 9 1.88 3.11 4.12
C ILE A 9 2.17 1.67 3.75
N TYR A 10 1.17 0.81 3.85
CA TYR A 10 1.23 -0.58 3.45
C TYR A 10 0.76 -0.72 2.00
N THR A 11 1.50 -1.47 1.20
CA THR A 11 1.12 -1.76 -0.18
C THR A 11 1.34 -3.23 -0.53
N THR A 12 0.53 -3.73 -1.46
CA THR A 12 0.58 -5.09 -1.98
C THR A 12 1.73 -5.36 -2.93
N ALA A 13 2.36 -4.34 -3.51
CA ALA A 13 3.42 -4.51 -4.50
C ALA A 13 4.57 -3.53 -4.30
N SER A 14 5.72 -3.87 -4.87
CA SER A 14 6.92 -3.02 -4.87
C SER A 14 7.65 -3.14 -6.20
N LEU A 15 8.53 -2.18 -6.46
CA LEU A 15 9.44 -2.25 -7.59
C LEU A 15 10.34 -3.49 -7.49
N PRO A 16 10.75 -4.08 -8.62
CA PRO A 16 10.59 -3.62 -10.00
C PRO A 16 9.24 -3.96 -10.65
N TRP A 17 8.26 -4.52 -9.93
CA TRP A 17 6.96 -4.80 -10.52
C TRP A 17 6.15 -3.52 -10.70
N LEU A 18 6.17 -2.96 -11.91
CA LEU A 18 5.58 -1.66 -12.25
C LEU A 18 4.04 -1.69 -12.30
N THR A 19 3.42 -1.75 -11.12
CA THR A 19 1.97 -1.68 -10.92
C THR A 19 1.57 -0.36 -10.26
N GLY A 20 0.28 -0.02 -10.31
CA GLY A 20 -0.25 1.14 -9.59
C GLY A 20 0.01 1.06 -8.08
N THR A 21 -0.06 -0.13 -7.49
CA THR A 21 0.23 -0.38 -6.08
C THR A 21 1.72 -0.37 -5.75
N ALA A 22 2.63 -0.63 -6.68
CA ALA A 22 4.05 -0.38 -6.43
C ALA A 22 4.40 1.11 -6.49
N VAL A 23 3.91 1.80 -7.52
CA VAL A 23 4.37 3.16 -7.88
C VAL A 23 3.67 4.25 -7.06
N ASN A 24 2.35 4.18 -6.91
CA ASN A 24 1.58 5.24 -6.23
C ASN A 24 1.95 5.38 -4.75
N PRO A 25 2.08 4.28 -3.97
CA PRO A 25 2.45 4.36 -2.56
C PRO A 25 3.89 4.87 -2.36
N LEU A 26 4.80 4.52 -3.27
CA LEU A 26 6.17 5.01 -3.27
C LEU A 26 6.23 6.53 -3.44
N PHE A 27 5.56 7.08 -4.45
CA PHE A 27 5.49 8.53 -4.62
C PHE A 27 4.73 9.20 -3.47
N ARG A 28 3.70 8.56 -2.90
CA ARG A 28 2.97 9.09 -1.74
C ARG A 28 3.88 9.19 -0.52
N ALA A 29 4.67 8.15 -0.24
CA ALA A 29 5.65 8.17 0.83
C ALA A 29 6.66 9.31 0.62
N CYS A 30 7.19 9.41 -0.60
CA CYS A 30 8.11 10.46 -1.00
C CYS A 30 7.55 11.87 -0.78
N TYR A 31 6.30 12.12 -1.20
CA TYR A 31 5.62 13.40 -1.05
C TYR A 31 5.31 13.74 0.41
N LEU A 32 4.84 12.77 1.19
CA LEU A 32 4.48 13.00 2.60
C LEU A 32 5.69 13.26 3.49
N ALA A 33 6.87 12.77 3.10
CA ALA A 33 8.12 12.96 3.83
C ALA A 33 8.90 14.23 3.40
N LYS A 34 8.46 14.94 2.35
CA LYS A 34 9.23 16.02 1.71
C LYS A 34 9.60 17.19 2.64
N ASP A 35 8.75 17.49 3.63
CA ASP A 35 8.91 18.63 4.54
C ASP A 35 9.58 18.24 5.88
N GLY A 36 9.81 16.94 6.10
CA GLY A 36 10.39 16.41 7.33
C GLY A 36 9.51 16.59 8.58
N GLU A 37 8.26 17.07 8.46
CA GLU A 37 7.36 17.26 9.60
C GLU A 37 6.82 15.94 10.14
N ARG A 38 6.79 14.90 9.30
CA ARG A 38 6.21 13.58 9.57
C ARG A 38 7.28 12.52 9.52
N LYS A 39 7.12 11.50 10.36
CA LYS A 39 7.77 10.21 10.14
C LYS A 39 6.93 9.46 9.12
N VAL A 40 7.54 8.97 8.06
CA VAL A 40 6.85 8.18 7.03
C VAL A 40 7.59 6.88 6.83
N THR A 41 6.86 5.78 6.87
CA THR A 41 7.40 4.45 6.58
C THR A 41 6.57 3.80 5.49
N LEU A 42 7.22 3.45 4.38
CA LEU A 42 6.65 2.62 3.33
C LEU A 42 6.90 1.16 3.67
N VAL A 43 5.84 0.37 3.76
CA VAL A 43 5.85 -1.04 4.12
C VAL A 43 5.51 -1.88 2.89
N ILE A 44 6.50 -2.58 2.35
CA ILE A 44 6.45 -3.29 1.07
C ILE A 44 6.64 -4.81 1.24
N PRO A 45 6.15 -5.65 0.30
CA PRO A 45 6.38 -7.09 0.37
C PRO A 45 7.83 -7.46 0.06
N TRP A 46 8.34 -8.44 0.79
CA TRP A 46 9.53 -9.22 0.46
C TRP A 46 9.11 -10.59 -0.07
N LEU A 47 9.61 -10.95 -1.26
CA LEU A 47 9.26 -12.19 -1.94
C LEU A 47 10.42 -13.19 -1.93
N SER A 48 10.08 -14.48 -1.91
CA SER A 48 11.06 -15.55 -2.15
C SER A 48 11.70 -15.42 -3.54
N LEU A 49 12.93 -15.89 -3.74
CA LEU A 49 13.59 -15.85 -5.06
C LEU A 49 12.74 -16.50 -6.17
N LYS A 50 11.99 -17.56 -5.83
CA LYS A 50 11.03 -18.20 -6.75
C LYS A 50 9.91 -17.26 -7.16
N ASP A 51 9.31 -16.54 -6.22
CA ASP A 51 8.21 -15.62 -6.51
C ASP A 51 8.70 -14.34 -7.21
N GLN A 52 9.87 -13.82 -6.84
CA GLN A 52 10.55 -12.78 -7.61
C GLN A 52 10.72 -13.23 -9.08
N GLY A 53 11.08 -14.51 -9.25
CA GLY A 53 11.00 -15.32 -10.48
C GLY A 53 9.86 -14.99 -11.43
N LEU A 54 8.66 -14.96 -10.86
CA LEU A 54 7.39 -14.92 -11.56
C LEU A 54 6.90 -13.48 -11.80
N VAL A 55 7.38 -12.54 -10.99
CA VAL A 55 6.79 -11.21 -10.85
C VAL A 55 7.69 -10.12 -11.44
N TYR A 56 9.01 -10.21 -11.23
CA TYR A 56 9.93 -9.16 -11.61
C TYR A 56 10.39 -9.31 -13.07
N PRO A 57 10.39 -8.21 -13.85
CA PRO A 57 10.79 -8.23 -15.26
C PRO A 57 12.29 -8.49 -15.40
N ASP A 58 12.72 -8.77 -16.64
CA ASP A 58 14.12 -8.80 -17.06
C ASP A 58 15.04 -9.68 -16.21
N ASN A 59 14.47 -10.75 -15.62
CA ASN A 59 15.17 -11.65 -14.69
C ASN A 59 15.78 -10.96 -13.46
N ILE A 60 15.32 -9.75 -13.10
CA ILE A 60 15.78 -9.05 -11.89
C ILE A 60 15.42 -9.88 -10.66
N ARG A 61 16.40 -10.17 -9.82
CA ARG A 61 16.22 -10.81 -8.51
C ARG A 61 17.09 -10.09 -7.49
N PHE A 62 16.60 -10.02 -6.27
CA PHE A 62 17.32 -9.50 -5.12
C PHE A 62 17.58 -10.63 -4.14
N ASN A 63 18.82 -10.76 -3.69
CA ASN A 63 19.21 -11.72 -2.68
C ASN A 63 18.93 -11.20 -1.26
N SER A 64 18.70 -9.90 -1.11
CA SER A 64 18.37 -9.28 0.18
C SER A 64 17.38 -8.11 0.04
N ALA A 65 16.65 -7.84 1.12
CA ALA A 65 15.73 -6.70 1.20
C ALA A 65 16.46 -5.36 1.02
N LEU A 66 17.71 -5.26 1.50
CA LEU A 66 18.54 -4.07 1.36
C LEU A 66 18.88 -3.77 -0.11
N GLU A 67 19.13 -4.80 -0.90
CA GLU A 67 19.38 -4.67 -2.34
C GLU A 67 18.14 -4.14 -3.08
N GLN A 68 16.96 -4.70 -2.76
CA GLN A 68 15.70 -4.20 -3.29
C GLN A 68 15.42 -2.75 -2.85
N GLU A 69 15.71 -2.40 -1.59
CA GLU A 69 15.57 -1.04 -1.08
C GLU A 69 16.46 -0.06 -1.87
N ALA A 70 17.72 -0.41 -2.09
CA ALA A 70 18.65 0.40 -2.88
C ALA A 70 18.11 0.62 -4.31
N TYR A 71 17.57 -0.43 -4.94
CA TYR A 71 16.93 -0.32 -6.24
C TYR A 71 15.73 0.63 -6.22
N VAL A 72 14.82 0.48 -5.25
CA VAL A 72 13.63 1.33 -5.10
C VAL A 72 14.01 2.80 -4.92
N ARG A 73 14.98 3.08 -4.05
CA ARG A 73 15.48 4.43 -3.79
C ARG A 73 16.10 5.04 -5.04
N LYS A 74 16.98 4.31 -5.72
CA LYS A 74 17.61 4.76 -6.97
C LYS A 74 16.57 5.08 -8.05
N TRP A 75 15.61 4.17 -8.25
CA TRP A 75 14.52 4.36 -9.22
C TRP A 75 13.69 5.62 -8.94
N LEU A 76 13.44 5.92 -7.66
CA LEU A 76 12.71 7.10 -7.22
C LEU A 76 13.53 8.38 -7.43
N GLU A 77 14.79 8.40 -6.99
CA GLU A 77 15.70 9.55 -7.10
C GLU A 77 15.88 10.01 -8.56
N ASP A 78 16.03 9.06 -9.48
CA ASP A 78 16.16 9.32 -10.92
C ASP A 78 14.92 10.04 -11.50
N ARG A 79 13.76 9.99 -10.81
CA ARG A 79 12.48 10.58 -11.25
C ARG A 79 12.08 11.83 -10.48
N THR A 80 12.36 11.90 -9.18
CA THR A 80 11.93 13.03 -8.34
C THR A 80 12.92 14.17 -8.32
N ARG A 81 14.20 13.93 -8.62
CA ARG A 81 15.29 14.93 -8.55
C ARG A 81 15.43 15.58 -7.15
N PHE A 82 14.88 14.96 -6.11
CA PHE A 82 15.13 15.31 -4.71
C PHE A 82 15.16 14.06 -3.84
N ILE A 83 15.95 14.09 -2.77
CA ILE A 83 16.09 13.00 -1.81
C ILE A 83 14.96 13.11 -0.79
N SER A 84 14.07 12.11 -0.75
CA SER A 84 13.03 12.03 0.27
C SER A 84 13.46 11.10 1.40
N ARG A 85 13.34 11.59 2.64
CA ARG A 85 13.75 10.89 3.86
C ARG A 85 12.58 10.14 4.48
N PHE A 86 12.17 9.04 3.86
CA PHE A 86 11.23 8.07 4.44
C PHE A 86 11.91 6.70 4.62
N ASP A 87 11.40 5.95 5.60
CA ASP A 87 11.86 4.60 5.90
C ASP A 87 11.18 3.60 4.97
N ILE A 88 11.90 2.55 4.59
CA ILE A 88 11.33 1.39 3.90
C ILE A 88 11.44 0.20 4.85
N LYS A 89 10.32 -0.49 5.08
CA LYS A 89 10.27 -1.74 5.83
C LYS A 89 9.64 -2.82 4.97
N PHE A 90 10.05 -4.06 5.21
CA PHE A 90 9.59 -5.21 4.47
C PHE A 90 8.70 -6.09 5.32
N TYR A 91 7.66 -6.67 4.70
CA TYR A 91 6.87 -7.75 5.29
C TYR A 91 6.94 -9.00 4.40
N PRO A 92 6.85 -10.22 4.94
CA PRO A 92 6.88 -11.42 4.12
C PRO A 92 5.64 -11.52 3.23
N GLY A 93 5.83 -11.63 1.92
CA GLY A 93 4.77 -11.76 0.92
C GLY A 93 4.92 -13.02 0.08
N ARG A 94 3.80 -13.49 -0.49
CA ARG A 94 3.75 -14.62 -1.43
C ARG A 94 2.99 -14.25 -2.68
N PHE A 95 3.50 -14.63 -3.85
CA PHE A 95 2.77 -14.45 -5.10
C PHE A 95 1.72 -15.55 -5.28
N ALA A 96 0.44 -15.17 -5.33
CA ALA A 96 -0.67 -16.05 -5.62
C ALA A 96 -0.96 -16.06 -7.12
N VAL A 97 -0.51 -17.10 -7.81
CA VAL A 97 -0.57 -17.22 -9.28
C VAL A 97 -2.00 -17.16 -9.81
N ASP A 98 -2.93 -17.81 -9.12
CA ASP A 98 -4.38 -17.83 -9.43
C ASP A 98 -5.02 -16.44 -9.36
N LYS A 99 -4.55 -15.60 -8.43
CA LYS A 99 -5.04 -14.24 -8.20
C LYS A 99 -4.21 -13.18 -8.92
N ARG A 100 -3.06 -13.56 -9.49
CA ARG A 100 -2.04 -12.66 -10.05
C ARG A 100 -1.73 -11.49 -9.12
N SER A 101 -1.65 -11.78 -7.82
CA SER A 101 -1.48 -10.76 -6.77
C SER A 101 -0.50 -11.25 -5.71
N ILE A 102 0.20 -10.32 -5.07
CA ILE A 102 1.03 -10.60 -3.91
C ILE A 102 0.18 -10.45 -2.66
N LEU A 103 0.22 -11.47 -1.80
CA LEU A 103 -0.54 -11.51 -0.57
C LEU A 103 0.40 -11.52 0.64
N PRO A 104 0.04 -10.83 1.73
CA PRO A 104 0.77 -10.91 2.98
C PRO A 104 0.81 -12.33 3.57
N VAL A 105 1.91 -12.65 4.24
CA VAL A 105 2.08 -13.86 5.03
C VAL A 105 2.26 -13.44 6.50
N GLY A 106 1.42 -13.94 7.41
CA GLY A 106 1.49 -13.58 8.83
C GLY A 106 0.87 -12.23 9.19
N ASP A 107 1.14 -11.74 10.42
CA ASP A 107 0.62 -10.46 10.91
C ASP A 107 1.53 -9.29 10.53
N ILE A 108 1.25 -8.64 9.40
CA ILE A 108 2.03 -7.49 8.94
C ILE A 108 1.81 -6.21 9.75
N THR A 109 0.85 -6.20 10.68
CA THR A 109 0.66 -5.05 11.58
C THR A 109 1.79 -4.93 12.60
N GLU A 110 2.57 -5.99 12.82
CA GLU A 110 3.72 -6.01 13.74
C GLU A 110 4.94 -5.26 13.21
N ILE A 111 5.01 -5.01 11.89
CA ILE A 111 6.11 -4.27 11.25
C ILE A 111 6.30 -2.87 11.84
N ILE A 112 5.20 -2.26 12.28
CA ILE A 112 5.21 -0.98 12.99
C ILE A 112 4.98 -1.26 14.48
N PRO A 113 5.89 -0.83 15.38
CA PRO A 113 5.71 -0.98 16.83
C PRO A 113 4.43 -0.30 17.34
N ASP A 114 3.84 -0.79 18.43
CA ASP A 114 2.59 -0.26 19.00
C ASP A 114 2.72 1.23 19.36
N GLU A 115 3.87 1.63 19.88
CA GLU A 115 4.20 3.01 20.24
C GLU A 115 4.31 3.94 19.03
N GLU A 116 4.54 3.42 17.83
CA GLU A 116 4.61 4.21 16.60
C GLU A 116 3.31 4.17 15.78
N ALA A 117 2.33 3.36 16.17
CA ALA A 117 1.13 3.08 15.37
C ALA A 117 0.08 4.22 15.43
N ASP A 118 0.35 5.32 14.71
CA ASP A 118 -0.58 6.45 14.60
C ASP A 118 -1.54 6.31 13.40
N ILE A 119 -1.03 6.48 12.17
CA ILE A 119 -1.85 6.39 10.95
C ILE A 119 -1.34 5.25 10.06
N ALA A 120 -2.25 4.36 9.66
CA ALA A 120 -2.02 3.39 8.58
C ALA A 120 -2.75 3.81 7.31
N VAL A 121 -2.05 3.72 6.17
CA VAL A 121 -2.62 3.79 4.83
C VAL A 121 -2.47 2.42 4.19
N LEU A 122 -3.57 1.80 3.80
CA LEU A 122 -3.61 0.49 3.17
C LEU A 122 -3.90 0.70 1.68
N GLU A 123 -2.93 0.41 0.82
CA GLU A 123 -3.05 0.51 -0.64
C GLU A 123 -3.44 -0.88 -1.16
N GLU A 124 -4.68 -1.01 -1.66
CA GLU A 124 -5.42 -2.27 -1.82
C GLU A 124 -5.70 -3.00 -0.50
N PRO A 125 -6.50 -2.38 0.40
CA PRO A 125 -6.84 -2.96 1.69
C PRO A 125 -7.45 -4.37 1.58
N GLU A 126 -8.23 -4.66 0.54
CA GLU A 126 -8.79 -5.98 0.24
C GLU A 126 -7.72 -7.09 0.24
N HIS A 127 -6.65 -6.91 -0.52
CA HIS A 127 -5.59 -7.88 -0.73
C HIS A 127 -4.68 -7.96 0.49
N LEU A 128 -4.47 -6.82 1.17
CA LEU A 128 -3.74 -6.78 2.44
C LEU A 128 -4.49 -7.49 3.57
N THR A 129 -5.80 -7.74 3.43
CA THR A 129 -6.64 -8.24 4.53
C THR A 129 -7.34 -9.57 4.27
N TRP A 130 -7.34 -10.11 3.05
CA TRP A 130 -8.02 -11.38 2.73
C TRP A 130 -7.66 -12.56 3.64
N TYR A 131 -6.40 -12.65 4.04
CA TYR A 131 -5.89 -13.72 4.91
C TYR A 131 -5.31 -13.17 6.21
N HIS A 132 -5.81 -12.01 6.66
CA HIS A 132 -5.30 -11.35 7.85
C HIS A 132 -5.80 -12.03 9.12
N HIS A 133 -4.88 -12.71 9.80
CA HIS A 133 -5.12 -13.37 11.10
C HIS A 133 -4.51 -12.61 12.29
N GLY A 134 -4.01 -11.40 12.05
CA GLY A 134 -3.31 -10.58 13.03
C GLY A 134 -4.18 -9.62 13.86
N LYS A 135 -3.53 -8.67 14.56
CA LYS A 135 -4.21 -7.59 15.29
C LYS A 135 -5.20 -6.85 14.38
N ARG A 136 -6.36 -6.47 14.91
CA ARG A 136 -7.31 -5.64 14.15
C ARG A 136 -6.66 -4.29 13.86
N TRP A 137 -6.53 -3.94 12.58
CA TRP A 137 -5.93 -2.68 12.11
C TRP A 137 -6.45 -1.44 12.86
N LYS A 138 -7.77 -1.34 13.07
CA LYS A 138 -8.42 -0.24 13.80
C LYS A 138 -8.13 -0.20 15.31
N LYS A 139 -7.69 -1.32 15.89
CA LYS A 139 -7.24 -1.36 17.30
C LYS A 139 -5.75 -1.02 17.41
N LYS A 140 -4.96 -1.44 16.42
CA LYS A 140 -3.52 -1.20 16.35
C LYS A 140 -3.20 0.27 16.04
N PHE A 141 -3.82 0.84 15.02
CA PHE A 141 -3.57 2.20 14.57
C PHE A 141 -4.70 3.13 14.99
N ARG A 142 -4.36 4.34 15.43
CA ARG A 142 -5.33 5.39 15.78
C ARG A 142 -6.24 5.74 14.60
N TYR A 143 -5.71 5.68 13.38
CA TYR A 143 -6.50 5.87 12.18
C TYR A 143 -6.02 4.99 11.03
N VAL A 144 -6.98 4.49 10.23
CA VAL A 144 -6.70 3.56 9.11
C VAL A 144 -7.44 4.04 7.88
N ILE A 145 -6.71 4.31 6.82
CA ILE A 145 -7.22 4.80 5.55
C ILE A 145 -7.00 3.69 4.52
N GLY A 146 -8.06 3.27 3.84
CA GLY A 146 -7.97 2.31 2.74
C GLY A 146 -8.00 3.05 1.41
N ILE A 147 -7.07 2.77 0.52
CA ILE A 147 -7.03 3.28 -0.85
C ILE A 147 -7.23 2.08 -1.78
N VAL A 148 -8.39 2.03 -2.42
CA VAL A 148 -8.78 0.95 -3.32
C VAL A 148 -8.34 1.32 -4.73
N HIS A 149 -7.37 0.57 -5.27
CA HIS A 149 -6.89 0.70 -6.65
C HIS A 149 -7.71 -0.12 -7.64
N THR A 150 -8.26 -1.25 -7.18
CA THR A 150 -8.95 -2.18 -8.06
C THR A 150 -10.28 -1.60 -8.53
N ASN A 151 -10.42 -1.45 -9.85
CA ASN A 151 -11.72 -1.21 -10.46
C ASN A 151 -12.49 -2.54 -10.59
N TYR A 152 -13.22 -2.91 -9.54
CA TYR A 152 -14.02 -4.14 -9.52
C TYR A 152 -15.00 -4.26 -10.67
N LEU A 153 -15.48 -3.16 -11.28
CA LEU A 153 -16.35 -3.24 -12.46
C LEU A 153 -15.67 -3.93 -13.65
N GLU A 154 -14.34 -3.88 -13.74
CA GLU A 154 -13.58 -4.49 -14.83
C GLU A 154 -13.22 -5.95 -14.56
N TYR A 155 -13.04 -6.30 -13.28
CA TYR A 155 -13.05 -7.70 -12.86
C TYR A 155 -14.41 -8.32 -13.17
N VAL A 156 -15.49 -7.64 -12.80
CA VAL A 156 -16.88 -8.07 -13.02
C VAL A 156 -17.21 -8.24 -14.49
N LYS A 157 -16.71 -7.37 -15.37
CA LYS A 157 -16.88 -7.52 -16.83
C LYS A 157 -16.12 -8.70 -17.43
N ARG A 158 -15.04 -9.14 -16.78
CA ARG A 158 -14.25 -10.32 -17.18
C ARG A 158 -14.81 -11.61 -16.59
N GLU A 159 -15.55 -11.51 -15.48
CA GLU A 159 -16.26 -12.62 -14.85
C GLU A 159 -17.47 -13.01 -15.70
N LYS A 160 -17.59 -14.30 -16.04
CA LYS A 160 -18.72 -14.80 -16.83
C LYS A 160 -20.04 -14.80 -16.05
N ASN A 161 -19.98 -14.74 -14.71
CA ASN A 161 -21.12 -14.85 -13.81
C ASN A 161 -21.33 -13.56 -13.01
N ALA A 162 -22.39 -12.80 -13.34
CA ALA A 162 -22.68 -11.51 -12.73
C ALA A 162 -22.94 -11.59 -11.21
N ALA A 163 -23.44 -12.73 -10.70
CA ALA A 163 -23.72 -12.91 -9.28
C ALA A 163 -22.43 -13.05 -8.44
N GLU A 164 -21.46 -13.83 -8.93
CA GLU A 164 -20.13 -13.99 -8.29
C GLU A 164 -19.40 -12.65 -8.25
N ALA A 165 -19.45 -11.91 -9.35
CA ALA A 165 -18.91 -10.58 -9.49
C ALA A 165 -19.48 -9.59 -8.45
N LEU A 166 -20.80 -9.62 -8.26
CA LEU A 166 -21.51 -8.76 -7.32
C LEU A 166 -21.19 -9.15 -5.86
N LEU A 167 -21.13 -10.46 -5.59
CA LEU A 167 -20.73 -10.99 -4.29
C LEU A 167 -19.29 -10.57 -3.95
N LEU A 168 -18.36 -10.72 -4.88
CA LEU A 168 -16.95 -10.34 -4.71
C LEU A 168 -16.81 -8.85 -4.39
N LYS A 169 -17.54 -7.99 -5.13
CA LYS A 169 -17.58 -6.55 -4.88
C LYS A 169 -18.13 -6.23 -3.48
N TYR A 170 -19.17 -6.94 -3.05
CA TYR A 170 -19.77 -6.75 -1.73
C TYR A 170 -18.82 -7.18 -0.61
N VAL A 171 -18.25 -8.39 -0.71
CA VAL A 171 -17.29 -8.93 0.26
C VAL A 171 -16.08 -8.00 0.39
N ASN A 172 -15.50 -7.55 -0.72
CA ASN A 172 -14.37 -6.62 -0.66
C ASN A 172 -14.76 -5.27 -0.04
N SER A 173 -15.90 -4.71 -0.41
CA SER A 173 -16.38 -3.46 0.22
C SER A 173 -16.60 -3.63 1.73
N TRP A 174 -17.13 -4.78 2.15
CA TRP A 174 -17.34 -5.13 3.53
C TRP A 174 -16.02 -5.32 4.30
N LEU A 175 -15.05 -6.06 3.76
CA LEU A 175 -13.71 -6.22 4.34
C LEU A 175 -13.01 -4.87 4.53
N VAL A 176 -13.05 -4.01 3.52
CA VAL A 176 -12.48 -2.67 3.61
C VAL A 176 -13.17 -1.87 4.72
N SER A 177 -14.50 -1.98 4.87
CA SER A 177 -15.22 -1.31 5.96
C SER A 177 -14.86 -1.84 7.35
N ILE A 178 -14.47 -3.12 7.48
CA ILE A 178 -14.02 -3.71 8.75
C ILE A 178 -12.65 -3.17 9.12
N TYR A 179 -11.71 -3.15 8.18
CA TYR A 179 -10.31 -2.84 8.48
C TYR A 179 -9.97 -1.35 8.36
N CYS A 180 -10.73 -0.57 7.59
CA CYS A 180 -10.47 0.86 7.37
C CYS A 180 -11.51 1.75 8.06
N HIS A 181 -11.05 2.85 8.65
CA HIS A 181 -11.94 3.91 9.12
C HIS A 181 -12.49 4.74 7.96
N LYS A 182 -11.69 4.89 6.90
CA LYS A 182 -12.08 5.61 5.69
C LYS A 182 -11.57 4.96 4.42
N PRO A 183 -12.45 4.43 3.55
CA PRO A 183 -12.08 4.04 2.20
C PRO A 183 -12.04 5.24 1.25
N LEU A 184 -11.07 5.27 0.36
CA LEU A 184 -10.92 6.16 -0.79
C LEU A 184 -10.78 5.27 -2.04
N ARG A 185 -11.50 5.59 -3.11
CA ARG A 185 -11.44 4.83 -4.37
C ARG A 185 -10.75 5.66 -5.43
N ILE A 186 -9.80 5.06 -6.14
CA ILE A 186 -9.17 5.66 -7.32
C ILE A 186 -9.97 5.19 -8.54
N SER A 187 -10.69 6.09 -9.22
CA SER A 187 -11.38 5.78 -10.49
C SER A 187 -10.40 5.72 -11.66
N ARG A 188 -10.81 5.05 -12.74
CA ARG A 188 -9.98 4.58 -13.86
C ARG A 188 -9.31 5.66 -14.71
N ASP A 189 -9.78 6.90 -14.64
CA ASP A 189 -9.20 8.03 -15.35
C ASP A 189 -8.43 8.91 -14.37
N GLN A 190 -7.10 8.95 -14.49
CA GLN A 190 -6.30 10.18 -14.58
C GLN A 190 -4.86 10.04 -14.08
N SER A 191 -3.99 10.69 -14.86
CA SER A 191 -2.59 11.03 -14.63
C SER A 191 -2.36 11.79 -13.31
N TYR A 192 -1.08 11.90 -12.94
CA TYR A 192 -0.42 12.70 -11.88
C TYR A 192 -1.23 13.77 -11.11
N ALA A 193 -2.18 14.48 -11.74
CA ALA A 193 -3.08 15.44 -11.09
C ALA A 193 -3.96 14.79 -10.01
N MET A 194 -4.51 13.60 -10.26
CA MET A 194 -5.33 12.88 -9.28
C MET A 194 -4.48 12.23 -8.16
N PHE A 195 -3.20 11.96 -8.44
CA PHE A 195 -2.21 11.55 -7.44
C PHE A 195 -1.97 12.68 -6.42
N MET A 196 -1.82 13.91 -6.89
CA MET A 196 -1.72 15.09 -6.01
C MET A 196 -3.04 15.38 -5.31
N GLU A 197 -4.17 15.25 -6.02
CA GLU A 197 -5.49 15.52 -5.45
C GLU A 197 -5.92 14.48 -4.41
N SER A 198 -5.64 13.19 -4.61
CA SER A 198 -5.88 12.15 -3.60
C SER A 198 -4.99 12.35 -2.37
N THR A 199 -3.73 12.76 -2.57
CA THR A 199 -2.81 13.12 -1.50
C THR A 199 -3.23 14.41 -0.77
N LEU A 200 -3.76 15.40 -1.49
CA LEU A 200 -4.32 16.65 -0.94
C LEU A 200 -5.65 16.43 -0.22
N ASN A 201 -6.53 15.58 -0.75
CA ASN A 201 -7.80 15.19 -0.14
C ASN A 201 -7.54 14.36 1.13
N PHE A 202 -6.60 13.41 1.08
CA PHE A 202 -6.05 12.74 2.26
C PHE A 202 -5.64 13.76 3.33
N TRP A 203 -4.89 14.80 2.93
CA TRP A 203 -4.41 15.84 3.84
C TRP A 203 -5.51 16.73 4.42
N ARG A 204 -6.48 17.15 3.60
CA ARG A 204 -7.66 17.92 4.06
C ARG A 204 -8.46 17.11 5.09
N LEU A 205 -8.53 15.79 4.92
CA LEU A 205 -9.26 14.90 5.82
C LEU A 205 -8.51 14.63 7.12
N ALA A 206 -7.20 14.42 7.06
CA ALA A 206 -6.36 14.25 8.25
C ALA A 206 -6.34 15.50 9.14
N ARG A 207 -6.41 16.72 8.55
CA ARG A 207 -6.50 17.98 9.31
C ARG A 207 -7.86 18.21 9.98
N LYS A 208 -8.97 17.77 9.39
CA LYS A 208 -10.33 18.07 9.88
C LYS A 208 -10.71 17.38 11.21
N ARG A 209 -9.96 16.38 11.68
CA ARG A 209 -10.21 15.71 12.97
C ARG A 209 -9.24 16.11 14.10
N LYS A 210 -8.50 17.22 13.92
CA LYS A 210 -7.69 17.87 14.97
C LYS A 210 -8.46 18.97 15.74
N LYS A 211 -9.78 19.07 15.55
CA LYS A 211 -10.67 19.87 16.42
C LYS A 211 -11.58 18.92 17.18
#